data_AF-A0A954WJQ2-F1
#
_entry.id   AF-A0A954WJQ2-F1
#
_cell.length_a   1.000
_cell.length_b   1.000
_cell.length_c   1.000
_cell.angle_alpha   90.00
_cell.angle_beta   90.00
_cell.angle_gamma   90.00
#
_symmetry.space_group_name_H-M   'P 1'
#
loop_
_entity.id
_entity.type
_entity.pdbx_description
1 polymer ?
#
loop_
_entity_poly.entity_id
_entity_poly.type
_entity_poly.pdbx_seq_one_letter_code
_entity_poly.pdbx_strand_id
1 'polypeptide(L)'
;MRWLLAARNTRVVFLIAVCAMAIVANRKANAAPVVAGVERFHAGNHAGNADSAEQAGLLLLGELNCTSCHAAEGAAATWLRPKQAPILDQVGQRVRPEYLRSYLADTHAAKPGATMPAMVRGVDEQTRRTQIEALTHFLASSGQPADSAPVRQSIASGENLFHSVGCVACHNP
;
A
#
# COMPACT_ATOMS: atom_id res chain seq x y z
N MET A 1 19.98 -3.03 58.21
CA MET A 1 19.03 -2.34 57.30
C MET A 1 19.58 -2.16 55.87
N ARG A 2 20.20 -3.18 55.24
CA ARG A 2 20.75 -3.09 53.86
C ARG A 2 20.09 -4.02 52.83
N TRP A 3 19.16 -4.89 53.23
CA TRP A 3 18.57 -5.92 52.35
C TRP A 3 17.23 -5.53 51.70
N LEU A 4 16.59 -4.43 52.12
CA LEU A 4 15.29 -4.00 51.57
C LEU A 4 15.37 -3.10 50.33
N LEU A 5 16.55 -2.56 49.99
CA LEU A 5 16.70 -1.70 48.79
C LEU A 5 16.98 -2.48 47.49
N ALA A 6 17.53 -3.69 47.56
CA ALA A 6 17.91 -4.45 46.37
C ALA A 6 16.71 -4.99 45.56
N ALA A 7 15.63 -5.37 46.24
CA ALA A 7 14.43 -5.93 45.60
C ALA A 7 13.56 -4.88 44.87
N ARG A 8 13.73 -3.59 45.18
CA ARG A 8 12.97 -2.50 44.57
C ARG A 8 13.55 -2.08 43.22
N ASN A 9 14.87 -2.20 43.05
CA ASN A 9 15.55 -1.85 41.80
C ASN A 9 15.34 -2.88 40.68
N THR A 10 15.27 -4.17 41.00
CA THR A 10 15.07 -5.24 39.99
C THR A 10 13.68 -5.19 39.35
N ARG A 11 12.64 -4.82 40.11
CA ARG A 11 11.28 -4.66 39.58
C ARG A 11 11.15 -3.45 38.65
N VAL A 12 11.83 -2.34 38.95
CA VAL A 12 11.82 -1.13 38.12
C VAL A 12 12.59 -1.36 36.81
N VAL A 13 13.75 -2.04 36.86
CA VAL A 13 14.53 -2.37 35.66
C VAL A 13 13.76 -3.34 34.75
N PHE A 14 13.03 -4.31 35.32
CA PHE A 14 12.21 -5.26 34.54
C PHE A 14 11.01 -4.57 33.88
N LEU A 15 10.35 -3.63 34.56
CA LEU A 15 9.23 -2.85 34.00
C LEU A 15 9.68 -1.92 32.86
N ILE A 16 10.86 -1.29 32.96
CA ILE A 16 11.42 -0.44 31.91
C ILE A 16 11.82 -1.27 30.69
N ALA A 17 12.40 -2.46 30.88
CA ALA A 17 12.77 -3.36 29.78
C ALA A 17 11.55 -3.88 29.00
N VAL A 18 10.45 -4.22 29.69
CA VAL A 18 9.20 -4.65 29.05
C VAL A 18 8.53 -3.49 28.28
N CYS A 19 8.58 -2.27 28.80
CA CYS A 19 8.11 -1.08 28.07
C CYS A 19 8.98 -0.77 26.83
N ALA A 20 10.30 -0.93 26.92
CA ALA A 20 11.19 -0.69 25.78
C ALA A 20 11.00 -1.71 24.64
N MET A 21 10.69 -2.98 24.96
CA MET A 21 10.38 -4.00 23.96
C MET A 21 9.02 -3.77 23.26
N ALA A 22 8.03 -3.22 23.98
CA ALA A 22 6.73 -2.89 23.39
C ALA A 22 6.78 -1.72 22.39
N ILE A 23 7.73 -0.79 22.54
CA ILE A 23 7.88 0.37 21.65
C ILE A 23 8.47 -0.04 20.27
N VAL A 24 9.24 -1.12 20.21
CA VAL A 24 9.85 -1.59 18.94
C VAL A 24 8.86 -2.41 18.09
N ALA A 25 7.83 -2.99 18.70
CA ALA A 25 6.96 -3.97 18.04
C ALA A 25 5.77 -3.39 17.24
N ASN A 26 5.59 -2.06 17.18
CA ASN A 26 4.41 -1.47 16.54
C ASN A 26 4.73 -0.38 15.53
N ARG A 27 5.72 -0.61 14.66
CA ARG A 27 5.66 -0.01 13.32
C ARG A 27 4.69 -0.85 12.50
N LYS A 28 3.39 -0.58 12.60
CA LYS A 28 2.46 -1.01 11.54
C LYS A 28 3.10 -0.54 10.23
N ALA A 29 3.39 -1.47 9.32
CA ALA A 29 3.78 -1.14 7.96
C ALA A 29 2.84 -0.03 7.47
N ASN A 30 3.39 1.08 6.98
CA ASN A 30 2.62 2.30 6.70
C ASN A 30 1.38 1.95 5.87
N ALA A 31 0.22 1.98 6.53
CA ALA A 31 -1.08 1.73 5.90
C ALA A 31 -1.54 2.96 5.11
N ALA A 32 -0.79 4.06 5.14
CA ALA A 32 -1.04 5.23 4.33
C ALA A 32 -0.65 4.97 2.85
N PRO A 33 -1.38 5.57 1.89
CA PRO A 33 -0.92 5.68 0.51
C PRO A 33 0.48 6.29 0.42
N VAL A 34 1.31 5.76 -0.47
CA VAL A 34 2.61 6.36 -0.82
C VAL A 34 2.40 7.18 -2.10
N VAL A 35 2.50 8.50 -2.01
CA VAL A 35 2.21 9.45 -3.09
C VAL A 35 3.49 10.17 -3.52
N ALA A 36 4.26 9.55 -4.42
CA ALA A 36 5.67 9.92 -4.67
C ALA A 36 5.90 11.41 -5.01
N GLY A 37 4.91 12.07 -5.60
CA GLY A 37 4.95 13.52 -5.83
C GLY A 37 4.93 14.33 -4.53
N VAL A 38 4.07 13.96 -3.58
CA VAL A 38 3.86 14.68 -2.32
C VAL A 38 5.02 14.48 -1.37
N GLU A 39 5.52 13.26 -1.20
CA GLU A 39 6.68 13.08 -0.32
C GLU A 39 7.96 13.70 -0.90
N ARG A 40 8.11 13.84 -2.24
CA ARG A 40 9.18 14.70 -2.80
C ARG A 40 8.94 16.18 -2.53
N PHE A 41 7.71 16.65 -2.68
CA PHE A 41 7.35 18.05 -2.44
C PHE A 41 7.66 18.47 -0.99
N HIS A 42 7.41 17.57 -0.02
CA HIS A 42 7.74 17.79 1.39
C HIS A 42 9.21 17.54 1.76
N ALA A 43 9.95 16.73 0.98
CA ALA A 43 11.38 16.54 1.19
C ALA A 43 12.22 17.77 0.78
N GLY A 44 11.67 18.66 -0.05
CA GLY A 44 12.23 19.99 -0.29
C GLY A 44 12.01 20.92 0.91
N ASN A 45 12.82 21.98 1.05
CA ASN A 45 12.72 23.01 2.11
C ASN A 45 11.45 23.90 2.00
N HIS A 46 10.31 23.31 1.65
CA HIS A 46 9.01 23.97 1.54
C HIS A 46 8.09 23.66 2.72
N ALA A 47 8.52 22.83 3.67
CA ALA A 47 7.75 22.51 4.86
C ALA A 47 7.55 23.76 5.74
N GLY A 48 6.30 24.24 5.85
CA GLY A 48 5.92 25.32 6.77
C GLY A 48 5.42 26.63 6.14
N ASN A 49 5.39 26.75 4.81
CA ASN A 49 4.70 27.86 4.13
C ASN A 49 3.21 27.51 3.92
N ALA A 50 2.28 28.44 4.16
CA ALA A 50 0.86 28.23 3.89
C ALA A 50 0.60 27.93 2.40
N ASP A 51 1.32 28.62 1.50
CA ASP A 51 1.19 28.41 0.05
C ASP A 51 1.64 27.00 -0.36
N SER A 52 2.65 26.44 0.32
CA SER A 52 3.13 25.08 0.03
C SER A 52 2.15 24.01 0.52
N ALA A 53 1.44 24.25 1.62
CA ALA A 53 0.41 23.34 2.11
C ALA A 53 -0.78 23.24 1.13
N GLU A 54 -1.23 24.36 0.58
CA GLU A 54 -2.29 24.37 -0.44
C GLU A 54 -1.86 23.60 -1.71
N GLN A 55 -0.66 23.87 -2.20
CA GLN A 55 -0.10 23.21 -3.38
C GLN A 55 0.08 21.69 -3.16
N ALA A 56 0.53 21.28 -1.97
CA ALA A 56 0.60 19.86 -1.59
C ALA A 56 -0.79 19.21 -1.54
N GLY A 57 -1.80 19.93 -1.05
CA GLY A 57 -3.19 19.49 -1.06
C GLY A 57 -3.73 19.27 -2.47
N LEU A 58 -3.49 20.23 -3.38
CA LEU A 58 -3.86 20.10 -4.80
C LEU A 58 -3.16 18.89 -5.44
N LEU A 59 -1.88 18.68 -5.15
CA LEU A 59 -1.14 17.52 -5.64
C LEU A 59 -1.75 16.19 -5.14
N LEU A 60 -2.12 16.12 -3.85
CA LEU A 60 -2.81 14.96 -3.28
C LEU A 60 -4.14 14.68 -3.97
N LEU A 61 -4.94 15.71 -4.24
CA LEU A 61 -6.25 15.55 -4.91
C LEU A 61 -6.09 14.93 -6.31
N GLY A 62 -5.05 15.33 -7.04
CA GLY A 62 -4.71 14.73 -8.34
C GLY A 62 -4.22 13.29 -8.20
N GLU A 63 -3.23 13.05 -7.34
CA GLU A 63 -2.59 11.73 -7.18
C GLU A 63 -3.50 10.66 -6.58
N LEU A 64 -4.43 11.03 -5.70
CA LEU A 64 -5.43 10.13 -5.14
C LEU A 64 -6.71 10.06 -5.99
N ASN A 65 -6.70 10.71 -7.16
CA ASN A 65 -7.77 10.66 -8.16
C ASN A 65 -9.14 11.14 -7.66
N CYS A 66 -9.16 12.07 -6.69
CA CYS A 66 -10.40 12.57 -6.08
C CYS A 66 -11.30 13.27 -7.12
N THR A 67 -10.68 13.96 -8.07
CA THR A 67 -11.39 14.74 -9.09
C THR A 67 -12.01 13.91 -10.22
N SER A 68 -11.80 12.58 -10.23
CA SER A 68 -12.54 11.68 -11.13
C SER A 68 -14.03 11.56 -10.77
N CYS A 69 -14.40 11.79 -9.51
CA CYS A 69 -15.79 11.78 -9.06
C CYS A 69 -16.26 13.12 -8.48
N HIS A 70 -15.36 13.90 -7.87
CA HIS A 70 -15.66 15.21 -7.30
C HIS A 70 -15.09 16.32 -8.19
N ALA A 71 -15.93 16.94 -9.01
CA ALA A 71 -15.48 18.00 -9.91
C ALA A 71 -14.77 19.14 -9.15
N ALA A 72 -13.60 19.53 -9.65
CA ALA A 72 -12.94 20.75 -9.20
C ALA A 72 -13.52 21.95 -9.94
N GLU A 73 -13.63 23.09 -9.26
CA GLU A 73 -14.16 24.33 -9.81
C GLU A 73 -13.11 25.46 -9.77
N GLY A 74 -13.37 26.51 -10.54
CA GLY A 74 -12.53 27.71 -10.58
C GLY A 74 -11.10 27.44 -11.03
N ALA A 75 -10.14 28.18 -10.47
CA ALA A 75 -8.73 28.09 -10.85
C ALA A 75 -8.14 26.69 -10.61
N ALA A 76 -8.62 25.96 -9.58
CA ALA A 76 -8.12 24.63 -9.26
C ALA A 76 -8.37 23.61 -10.38
N ALA A 77 -9.47 23.75 -11.13
CA ALA A 77 -9.81 22.87 -12.25
C ALA A 77 -8.75 22.88 -13.38
N THR A 78 -8.03 23.99 -13.55
CA THR A 78 -6.98 24.11 -14.58
C THR A 78 -5.72 23.33 -14.21
N TRP A 79 -5.45 23.17 -12.90
CA TRP A 79 -4.20 22.58 -12.40
C TRP A 79 -4.37 21.13 -11.90
N LEU A 80 -5.60 20.76 -11.53
CA LEU A 80 -5.90 19.42 -11.01
C LEU A 80 -6.09 18.41 -12.15
N ARG A 81 -5.06 17.59 -12.39
CA ARG A 81 -5.14 16.46 -13.30
C ARG A 81 -5.31 15.16 -12.52
N PRO A 82 -6.43 14.43 -12.67
CA PRO A 82 -6.63 13.16 -12.00
C PRO A 82 -5.59 12.13 -12.45
N LYS A 83 -5.03 11.38 -11.50
CA LYS A 83 -4.20 10.21 -11.79
C LYS A 83 -5.05 9.14 -12.47
N GLN A 84 -4.61 8.68 -13.63
CA GLN A 84 -5.32 7.66 -14.39
C GLN A 84 -5.46 6.36 -13.56
N ALA A 85 -6.71 5.86 -13.46
CA ALA A 85 -6.99 4.57 -12.85
C ALA A 85 -6.46 3.41 -13.71
N PRO A 86 -6.16 2.24 -13.11
CA PRO A 86 -5.76 1.07 -13.86
C PRO A 86 -6.83 0.64 -14.88
N ILE A 87 -6.41 0.25 -16.08
CA ILE A 87 -7.31 -0.39 -17.05
C ILE A 87 -7.64 -1.80 -16.57
N LEU A 88 -8.92 -2.06 -16.31
CA LEU A 88 -9.42 -3.34 -15.81
C LEU A 88 -9.92 -4.27 -16.93
N ASP A 89 -9.84 -3.83 -18.19
CA ASP A 89 -10.15 -4.68 -19.33
C ASP A 89 -9.34 -5.96 -19.29
N GLN A 90 -10.04 -7.09 -19.35
CA GLN A 90 -9.44 -8.42 -19.33
C GLN A 90 -8.51 -8.67 -18.12
N VAL A 91 -8.76 -8.04 -16.97
CA VAL A 91 -7.91 -8.15 -15.78
C VAL A 91 -7.80 -9.60 -15.27
N GLY A 92 -8.81 -10.43 -15.51
CA GLY A 92 -8.78 -11.86 -15.20
C GLY A 92 -7.74 -12.66 -15.96
N GLN A 93 -7.14 -12.13 -17.05
CA GLN A 93 -5.99 -12.76 -17.71
C GLN A 93 -4.71 -12.72 -16.86
N ARG A 94 -4.58 -11.70 -16.01
CA ARG A 94 -3.30 -11.33 -15.36
C ARG A 94 -3.36 -11.22 -13.84
N VAL A 95 -4.55 -11.22 -13.23
CA VAL A 95 -4.72 -11.16 -11.78
C VAL A 95 -5.57 -12.32 -11.29
N ARG A 96 -5.05 -13.08 -10.32
CA ARG A 96 -5.77 -14.22 -9.75
C ARG A 96 -6.96 -13.75 -8.90
N PRO A 97 -8.10 -14.47 -8.91
CA PRO A 97 -9.29 -14.10 -8.15
C PRO A 97 -9.04 -13.97 -6.64
N GLU A 98 -8.16 -14.80 -6.07
CA GLU A 98 -7.83 -14.76 -4.65
C GLU A 98 -7.16 -13.44 -4.26
N TYR A 99 -6.27 -12.93 -5.13
CA TYR A 99 -5.64 -11.64 -4.93
C TYR A 99 -6.66 -10.50 -5.03
N LEU A 100 -7.52 -10.50 -6.06
CA LEU A 100 -8.60 -9.51 -6.22
C LEU A 100 -9.47 -9.44 -4.96
N ARG A 101 -9.91 -10.58 -4.44
CA ARG A 101 -10.69 -10.66 -3.20
C ARG A 101 -9.95 -10.04 -2.02
N SER A 102 -8.69 -10.43 -1.81
CA SER A 102 -7.88 -9.90 -0.70
C SER A 102 -7.64 -8.38 -0.80
N TYR A 103 -7.42 -7.89 -2.01
CA TYR A 103 -7.13 -6.49 -2.29
C TYR A 103 -8.36 -5.59 -2.15
N LEU A 104 -9.55 -6.09 -2.52
CA LEU A 104 -10.82 -5.41 -2.29
C LEU A 104 -11.26 -5.45 -0.82
N ALA A 105 -10.90 -6.52 -0.10
CA ALA A 105 -11.19 -6.65 1.33
C ALA A 105 -10.33 -5.72 2.20
N ASP A 106 -9.03 -5.65 1.92
CA ASP A 106 -8.10 -4.72 2.56
C ASP A 106 -6.95 -4.36 1.59
N THR A 107 -7.08 -3.20 0.96
CA THR A 107 -6.17 -2.70 -0.06
C THR A 107 -4.76 -2.48 0.46
N HIS A 108 -4.61 -1.94 1.68
CA HIS A 108 -3.30 -1.61 2.23
C HIS A 108 -2.63 -2.80 2.90
N ALA A 109 -3.40 -3.79 3.37
CA ALA A 109 -2.83 -5.07 3.79
C ALA A 109 -2.34 -5.89 2.59
N ALA A 110 -3.13 -5.97 1.51
CA ALA A 110 -2.75 -6.71 0.31
C ALA A 110 -1.62 -6.03 -0.49
N LYS A 111 -1.62 -4.68 -0.53
CA LYS A 111 -0.55 -3.89 -1.16
C LYS A 111 -0.26 -2.61 -0.35
N PRO A 112 0.74 -2.66 0.55
CA PRO A 112 1.19 -1.47 1.26
C PRO A 112 1.55 -0.32 0.31
N GLY A 113 1.17 0.90 0.69
CA GLY A 113 1.40 2.11 -0.10
C GLY A 113 0.57 2.23 -1.39
N ALA A 114 -0.42 1.38 -1.64
CA ALA A 114 -1.36 1.57 -2.75
C ALA A 114 -2.07 2.94 -2.66
N THR A 115 -2.27 3.59 -3.81
CA THR A 115 -3.03 4.85 -3.89
C THR A 115 -4.52 4.63 -4.08
N MET A 116 -4.94 3.40 -4.42
CA MET A 116 -6.36 3.05 -4.49
C MET A 116 -6.96 3.06 -3.08
N PRO A 117 -8.05 3.80 -2.84
CA PRO A 117 -8.70 3.80 -1.54
C PRO A 117 -9.55 2.53 -1.33
N ALA A 118 -9.91 2.28 -0.07
CA ALA A 118 -10.86 1.23 0.26
C ALA A 118 -12.28 1.64 -0.17
N MET A 119 -12.73 1.16 -1.32
CA MET A 119 -14.01 1.55 -1.93
C MET A 119 -15.23 0.96 -1.21
N VAL A 120 -15.11 -0.25 -0.66
CA VAL A 120 -16.24 -1.00 -0.06
C VAL A 120 -16.27 -0.76 1.45
N ARG A 121 -16.55 0.49 1.86
CA ARG A 121 -16.58 0.93 3.27
C ARG A 121 -17.91 1.63 3.56
N GLY A 122 -18.26 1.77 4.85
CA GLY A 122 -19.48 2.48 5.27
C GLY A 122 -20.77 1.68 5.15
N VAL A 123 -20.68 0.37 4.92
CA VAL A 123 -21.80 -0.58 4.89
C VAL A 123 -21.58 -1.66 5.96
N ASP A 124 -22.62 -2.43 6.29
CA ASP A 124 -22.48 -3.57 7.20
C ASP A 124 -21.59 -4.68 6.59
N GLU A 125 -21.05 -5.54 7.46
CA GLU A 125 -20.07 -6.55 7.05
C GLU A 125 -20.63 -7.55 6.03
N GLN A 126 -21.91 -7.92 6.14
CA GLN A 126 -22.51 -8.89 5.22
C GLN A 126 -22.67 -8.28 3.82
N THR A 127 -23.11 -7.03 3.75
CA THR A 127 -23.17 -6.27 2.48
C THR A 127 -21.78 -6.10 1.89
N ARG A 128 -20.79 -5.74 2.72
CA ARG A 128 -19.39 -5.58 2.29
C ARG A 128 -18.83 -6.84 1.65
N ARG A 129 -19.00 -7.99 2.30
CA ARG A 129 -18.55 -9.30 1.77
C ARG A 129 -19.26 -9.66 0.47
N THR A 130 -20.56 -9.43 0.41
CA THR A 130 -21.35 -9.70 -0.81
C THR A 130 -20.86 -8.86 -1.99
N GLN A 131 -20.59 -7.57 -1.76
CA GLN A 131 -20.05 -6.67 -2.79
C GLN A 131 -18.64 -7.10 -3.25
N ILE A 132 -17.76 -7.46 -2.31
CA ILE A 132 -16.40 -7.93 -2.63
C ILE A 132 -16.44 -9.21 -3.48
N GLU A 133 -17.25 -10.20 -3.12
CA GLU A 133 -17.36 -11.43 -3.90
C GLU A 133 -17.92 -11.15 -5.30
N ALA A 134 -18.98 -10.35 -5.40
CA ALA A 134 -19.58 -9.99 -6.69
C ALA A 134 -18.55 -9.28 -7.61
N LEU A 135 -17.83 -8.29 -7.09
CA LEU A 135 -16.78 -7.59 -7.82
C LEU A 135 -15.64 -8.53 -8.22
N THR A 136 -15.22 -9.41 -7.32
CA THR A 136 -14.16 -10.40 -7.59
C THR A 136 -14.56 -11.30 -8.75
N HIS A 137 -15.77 -11.86 -8.73
CA HIS A 137 -16.25 -12.74 -9.79
C HIS A 137 -16.43 -12.01 -11.12
N PHE A 138 -16.94 -10.77 -11.10
CA PHE A 138 -17.07 -9.94 -12.30
C PHE A 138 -15.71 -9.63 -12.94
N LEU A 139 -14.72 -9.24 -12.14
CA LEU A 139 -13.38 -8.93 -12.65
C LEU A 139 -12.65 -10.21 -13.11
N ALA A 140 -12.79 -11.32 -12.37
CA ALA A 140 -12.20 -12.60 -12.72
C ALA A 140 -12.78 -13.21 -14.01
N SER A 141 -14.06 -12.93 -14.32
CA SER A 141 -14.67 -13.39 -15.57
C SER A 141 -14.22 -12.58 -16.79
N SER A 142 -13.51 -11.46 -16.59
CA SER A 142 -12.98 -10.66 -17.69
C SER A 142 -11.70 -11.28 -18.27
N GLY A 143 -11.77 -11.76 -19.51
CA GLY A 143 -10.65 -12.43 -20.17
C GLY A 143 -10.51 -13.90 -19.79
N GLN A 144 -9.41 -14.54 -20.20
CA GLN A 144 -9.10 -15.94 -19.90
C GLN A 144 -7.72 -16.00 -19.23
N PRO A 145 -7.57 -16.70 -18.09
CA PRO A 145 -6.28 -16.82 -17.41
C PRO A 145 -5.18 -17.23 -18.40
N ALA A 146 -4.18 -16.36 -18.54
CA ALA A 146 -3.06 -16.60 -19.45
C ALA A 146 -1.94 -17.28 -18.67
N ASP A 147 -2.11 -18.56 -18.35
CA ASP A 147 -0.98 -19.37 -17.88
C ASP A 147 -0.08 -19.67 -19.08
N SER A 148 1.08 -19.03 -19.11
CA SER A 148 2.11 -19.31 -20.12
C SER A 148 3.06 -20.37 -19.59
N ALA A 149 3.21 -21.46 -20.33
CA ALA A 149 4.21 -22.47 -20.02
C ALA A 149 5.62 -21.84 -20.06
N PRO A 150 6.54 -22.26 -19.16
CA PRO A 150 7.92 -21.78 -19.21
C PRO A 150 8.54 -22.03 -20.59
N VAL A 151 9.12 -20.98 -21.17
CA VAL A 151 9.89 -21.11 -22.41
C VAL A 151 11.23 -21.75 -22.07
N ARG A 152 11.40 -23.04 -22.41
CA ARG A 152 12.59 -23.82 -22.02
C ARG A 152 13.91 -23.14 -22.38
N GLN A 153 13.97 -22.52 -23.54
CA GLN A 153 15.17 -21.82 -24.04
C GLN A 153 15.54 -20.61 -23.17
N SER A 154 14.57 -19.97 -22.51
CA SER A 154 14.79 -18.78 -21.69
C SER A 154 15.18 -19.11 -20.25
N ILE A 155 15.04 -20.38 -19.81
CA ILE A 155 15.29 -20.78 -18.41
C ILE A 155 16.75 -20.50 -18.03
N ALA A 156 17.71 -20.99 -18.83
CA ALA A 156 19.13 -20.80 -18.56
C ALA A 156 19.53 -19.31 -18.56
N SER A 157 18.94 -18.51 -19.46
CA SER A 157 19.18 -17.06 -19.47
C SER A 157 18.61 -16.37 -18.22
N GLY A 158 17.43 -16.77 -17.77
CA GLY A 158 16.82 -16.25 -16.55
C GLY A 158 17.61 -16.60 -15.30
N GLU A 159 18.13 -17.83 -15.23
CA GLU A 159 19.03 -18.27 -14.15
C GLU A 159 20.31 -17.44 -14.10
N ASN A 160 20.97 -17.25 -15.25
CA ASN A 160 22.17 -16.40 -15.32
C ASN A 160 21.88 -14.96 -14.90
N LEU A 161 20.74 -14.41 -15.30
CA LEU A 161 20.32 -13.07 -14.89
C LEU A 161 20.11 -12.99 -13.37
N PHE A 162 19.39 -13.97 -12.79
CA PHE A 162 19.12 -14.05 -11.35
C PHE A 162 20.40 -14.02 -10.50
N HIS A 163 21.46 -14.69 -10.96
CA HIS A 163 22.76 -14.65 -10.29
C HIS A 163 23.51 -13.34 -10.55
N SER A 164 23.57 -12.87 -11.80
CA SER A 164 24.38 -11.71 -12.18
C SER A 164 23.87 -10.38 -11.64
N VAL A 165 22.55 -10.17 -11.56
CA VAL A 165 21.97 -8.96 -10.95
C VAL A 165 21.91 -9.05 -9.42
N GLY A 166 22.34 -10.17 -8.85
CA GLY A 166 22.45 -10.37 -7.41
C GLY A 166 21.15 -10.74 -6.71
N CYS A 167 20.10 -11.18 -7.41
CA CYS A 167 18.87 -11.65 -6.76
C CYS A 167 19.16 -12.75 -5.71
N VAL A 168 20.10 -13.65 -6.05
CA VAL A 168 20.56 -14.74 -5.18
C VAL A 168 21.18 -14.27 -3.85
N ALA A 169 21.66 -13.03 -3.77
CA ALA A 169 22.24 -12.50 -2.52
C ALA A 169 21.21 -12.37 -1.39
N CYS A 170 19.92 -12.18 -1.73
CA CYS A 170 18.82 -12.10 -0.76
C CYS A 170 17.83 -13.27 -0.88
N HIS A 171 17.67 -13.83 -2.08
CA HIS A 171 16.74 -14.92 -2.39
C HIS A 171 17.50 -16.22 -2.69
N ASN A 172 18.45 -16.59 -1.83
CA ASN A 172 19.09 -17.90 -1.91
C ASN A 172 18.06 -18.99 -1.50
N PRO A 173 18.11 -20.20 -2.07
CA PRO A 173 17.19 -21.29 -1.72
C PRO A 173 17.16 -21.62 -0.22
#